data_AF-A0A7S1KBH5-F1
#
_entry.id   AF-A0A7S1KBH5-F1
#
_cell.length_a   1.000
_cell.length_b   1.000
_cell.length_c   1.000
_cell.angle_alpha   90.00
_cell.angle_beta   90.00
_cell.angle_gamma   90.00
#
_symmetry.space_group_name_H-M   'P 1'
#
loop_
_entity.id
_entity.type
_entity.pdbx_description
1 polymer ?
#
loop_
_entity_poly.entity_id
_entity_poly.type
_entity_poly.pdbx_seq_one_letter_code
_entity_poly.pdbx_strand_id
1 'polypeptide(L)'
;QICEIDYGMCSGDNGWRCTKWLSGPGPHTLTLETDTSRGWELTNLCDMLVPSIKRLKGVRWFLLCRDTHTAVKIDMKIAEMAERGLQLEELDVILTPIHSTTLQDFGRLDKFLSTCVAPNGSINITCTPDMIFRTTEHLELLADHPSWAGMLTQFASAAKGVKLPSGVAQGEAVPTVVLYRLPQVVFSSAETLYLGAGSEPPPAALLSHISDRSFPHVTTLDLGQAAAGVREDAVRRATDVKSLREVRFDIMARLPAVPVLFPLCLGACSQTGPLLHVHADCRHTAVSFDCVWSL
;
A
#
# COMPACT_ATOMS: atom_id res chain seq x y z
N GLN A 1 12.94 29.71 -5.41
CA GLN A 1 12.86 29.91 -3.94
C GLN A 1 12.21 28.66 -3.37
N ILE A 2 12.85 27.99 -2.41
CA ILE A 2 12.24 26.90 -1.66
C ILE A 2 11.55 27.57 -0.48
N CYS A 3 10.23 27.39 -0.39
CA CYS A 3 9.43 27.94 0.68
C CYS A 3 8.88 26.78 1.50
N GLU A 4 9.34 26.63 2.74
CA GLU A 4 8.76 25.71 3.71
C GLU A 4 7.54 26.38 4.34
N ILE A 5 6.41 25.66 4.35
CA ILE A 5 5.15 26.12 4.93
C ILE A 5 4.80 25.23 6.12
N ASP A 6 4.57 25.84 7.28
CA ASP A 6 4.04 25.17 8.47
C ASP A 6 2.56 24.78 8.28
N TYR A 7 2.22 23.53 8.58
CA TYR A 7 0.88 22.93 8.47
C TYR A 7 -0.20 23.74 9.20
N GLY A 8 0.13 24.33 10.35
CA GLY A 8 -0.82 25.11 11.13
C GLY A 8 -1.27 26.42 10.47
N MET A 9 -0.46 27.01 9.58
CA MET A 9 -0.77 28.30 8.94
C MET A 9 -1.73 28.19 7.76
N CYS A 10 -1.71 27.07 7.02
CA CYS A 10 -2.44 26.94 5.76
C CYS A 10 -3.45 25.79 5.70
N SER A 11 -3.69 25.08 6.81
CA SER A 11 -4.71 24.03 6.88
C SER A 11 -6.10 24.59 7.29
N GLY A 12 -7.17 23.89 6.89
CA GLY A 12 -8.55 24.22 7.24
C GLY A 12 -9.02 25.59 6.72
N ASP A 13 -9.86 26.28 7.51
CA ASP A 13 -10.47 27.58 7.16
C ASP A 13 -9.46 28.75 7.04
N ASN A 14 -8.17 28.50 7.28
CA ASN A 14 -7.11 29.50 7.22
C ASN A 14 -6.33 29.50 5.89
N GLY A 15 -6.66 28.63 4.94
CA GLY A 15 -5.95 28.52 3.65
C GLY A 15 -5.82 29.84 2.87
N TRP A 16 -6.81 30.73 3.00
CA TRP A 16 -6.80 32.06 2.38
C TRP A 16 -5.65 32.98 2.84
N ARG A 17 -5.10 32.76 4.06
CA ARG A 17 -3.96 33.52 4.57
C ARG A 17 -2.69 33.24 3.76
N CYS A 18 -2.57 32.04 3.21
CA CYS A 18 -1.44 31.64 2.39
C CYS A 18 -1.61 32.03 0.92
N THR A 19 -2.84 32.17 0.43
CA THR A 19 -3.14 32.64 -0.94
C THR A 19 -2.54 34.03 -1.23
N LYS A 20 -2.59 34.97 -0.27
CA LYS A 20 -1.96 36.30 -0.41
C LYS A 20 -0.42 36.26 -0.39
N TRP A 21 0.16 35.26 0.26
CA TRP A 21 1.61 35.09 0.36
C TRP A 21 2.20 34.39 -0.87
N LEU A 22 1.47 33.42 -1.43
CA LEU A 22 1.81 32.69 -2.66
C LEU A 22 1.55 33.48 -3.95
N SER A 23 0.81 34.59 -3.90
CA SER A 23 0.52 35.47 -5.04
C SER A 23 1.68 36.37 -5.50
N GLY A 24 2.91 36.11 -5.04
CA GLY A 24 4.11 36.82 -5.50
C GLY A 24 4.57 36.43 -6.92
N PRO A 25 5.34 37.28 -7.62
CA PRO A 25 5.78 37.02 -8.99
C PRO A 25 6.88 35.95 -9.02
N GLY A 26 6.58 34.79 -9.63
CA GLY A 26 7.58 33.75 -9.95
C GLY A 26 6.95 32.37 -10.13
N PRO A 27 7.64 31.41 -10.78
CA PRO A 27 7.34 30.00 -10.58
C PRO A 27 7.88 29.57 -9.21
N HIS A 28 6.98 29.10 -8.34
CA HIS A 28 7.31 28.72 -6.98
C HIS A 28 7.56 27.22 -6.89
N THR A 29 8.66 26.84 -6.22
CA THR A 29 8.85 25.48 -5.74
C THR A 29 8.24 25.42 -4.35
N LEU A 30 7.15 24.67 -4.22
CA LEU A 30 6.44 24.55 -2.97
C LEU A 30 6.70 23.17 -2.36
N THR A 31 7.61 23.13 -1.39
CA THR A 31 7.78 21.94 -0.56
C THR A 31 6.85 22.08 0.63
N LEU A 32 5.79 21.27 0.65
CA LEU A 32 4.89 21.21 1.78
C LEU A 32 5.41 20.14 2.74
N GLU A 33 6.21 20.57 3.69
CA GLU A 33 6.65 19.71 4.76
C GLU A 33 5.54 19.61 5.81
N THR A 34 5.33 18.42 6.33
CA THR A 34 4.54 18.24 7.54
C THR A 34 5.31 17.29 8.44
N ASP A 35 5.43 17.69 9.69
CA ASP A 35 5.93 16.85 10.79
C ASP A 35 4.95 15.71 11.13
N THR A 36 3.72 15.79 10.62
CA THR A 36 2.70 14.78 10.84
C THR A 36 2.72 13.73 9.74
N SER A 37 2.50 12.47 10.12
CA SER A 37 2.18 11.39 9.19
C SER A 37 0.89 11.62 8.37
N ARG A 38 0.24 12.78 8.56
CA ARG A 38 -1.06 13.09 7.97
C ARG A 38 -0.97 13.82 6.63
N GLY A 39 0.21 14.27 6.18
CA GLY A 39 0.35 14.94 4.88
C GLY A 39 -0.54 16.18 4.73
N TRP A 40 -0.54 16.77 3.53
CA TRP A 40 -1.45 17.87 3.19
C TRP A 40 -2.67 17.37 2.41
N GLU A 41 -3.88 17.75 2.82
CA GLU A 41 -5.09 17.36 2.09
C GLU A 41 -5.22 18.18 0.80
N LEU A 42 -5.42 17.51 -0.35
CA LEU A 42 -5.52 18.18 -1.65
C LEU A 42 -6.59 19.27 -1.66
N THR A 43 -7.74 19.04 -1.03
CA THR A 43 -8.85 20.01 -0.97
C THR A 43 -8.45 21.32 -0.30
N ASN A 44 -7.54 21.28 0.69
CA ASN A 44 -7.05 22.46 1.39
C ASN A 44 -6.01 23.21 0.55
N LEU A 45 -5.30 22.48 -0.32
CA LEU A 45 -4.31 23.06 -1.23
C LEU A 45 -4.94 23.76 -2.43
N CYS A 46 -6.16 23.42 -2.83
CA CYS A 46 -6.80 23.96 -4.04
C CYS A 46 -6.88 25.49 -4.04
N ASP A 47 -7.10 26.11 -2.88
CA ASP A 47 -7.21 27.57 -2.76
C ASP A 47 -5.84 28.27 -2.74
N MET A 48 -4.76 27.49 -2.59
CA MET A 48 -3.36 27.93 -2.60
C MET A 48 -2.65 27.62 -3.92
N LEU A 49 -3.15 26.65 -4.69
CA LEU A 49 -2.57 26.18 -5.94
C LEU A 49 -2.86 27.18 -7.07
N VAL A 50 -1.92 28.12 -7.24
CA VAL A 50 -1.87 29.09 -8.35
C VAL A 50 -1.02 28.49 -9.48
N PRO A 51 -1.26 28.82 -10.77
CA PRO A 51 -0.49 28.32 -11.93
C PRO A 51 1.04 28.50 -11.85
N SER A 52 1.54 29.30 -10.89
CA SER A 52 2.96 29.45 -10.61
C SER A 52 3.60 28.25 -9.90
N ILE A 53 2.84 27.36 -9.26
CA ILE A 53 3.42 26.23 -8.52
C ILE A 53 3.80 25.12 -9.48
N LYS A 54 5.08 24.75 -9.46
CA LYS A 54 5.65 23.72 -10.35
C LYS A 54 5.94 22.40 -9.68
N ARG A 55 6.17 22.39 -8.37
CA ARG A 55 6.57 21.19 -7.63
C ARG A 55 5.76 21.16 -6.35
N LEU A 56 5.18 20.01 -6.05
CA LEU A 56 4.33 19.80 -4.88
C LEU A 56 4.70 18.46 -4.22
N LYS A 57 5.14 18.51 -2.97
CA LYS A 57 5.54 17.32 -2.21
C LYS A 57 4.67 17.10 -0.99
N GLY A 58 4.53 15.86 -0.51
CA GLY A 58 3.83 15.56 0.74
C GLY A 58 2.29 15.61 0.66
N VAL A 59 1.72 15.48 -0.54
CA VAL A 59 0.26 15.53 -0.72
C VAL A 59 -0.33 14.21 -0.28
N ARG A 60 -1.20 14.24 0.73
CA ARG A 60 -1.93 13.04 1.13
C ARG A 60 -3.10 12.79 0.19
N TRP A 61 -3.11 11.62 -0.42
CA TRP A 61 -4.28 11.11 -1.11
C TRP A 61 -5.15 10.35 -0.11
N PHE A 62 -6.24 10.97 0.33
CA PHE A 62 -7.19 10.33 1.25
C PHE A 62 -8.05 9.33 0.51
N LEU A 63 -7.98 8.09 0.99
CA LEU A 63 -8.75 6.93 0.51
C LEU A 63 -9.97 6.65 1.42
N LEU A 64 -10.49 7.74 2.02
CA LEU A 64 -11.55 7.73 3.04
C LEU A 64 -12.61 8.80 2.73
N CYS A 65 -13.08 8.89 1.48
CA CYS A 65 -14.36 9.56 1.21
C CYS A 65 -15.49 8.64 1.66
N ARG A 66 -15.81 8.66 2.97
CA ARG A 66 -16.95 7.91 3.51
C ARG A 66 -18.31 8.48 3.07
N ASP A 67 -18.34 9.74 2.62
CA ASP A 67 -19.54 10.36 2.09
C ASP A 67 -19.38 10.81 0.62
N THR A 68 -20.48 10.76 -0.12
CA THR A 68 -20.57 11.14 -1.53
C THR A 68 -20.34 12.65 -1.73
N HIS A 69 -20.60 13.45 -0.70
CA HIS A 69 -20.45 14.90 -0.76
C HIS A 69 -18.98 15.34 -0.84
N THR A 70 -18.08 14.70 -0.08
CA THR A 70 -16.64 14.99 -0.12
C THR A 70 -16.02 14.52 -1.43
N ALA A 71 -16.47 13.38 -1.97
CA ALA A 71 -16.04 12.89 -3.28
C ALA A 71 -16.36 13.89 -4.41
N VAL A 72 -17.60 14.39 -4.47
CA VAL A 72 -18.00 15.40 -5.46
C VAL A 72 -17.18 16.68 -5.30
N LYS A 73 -16.90 17.09 -4.05
CA LYS A 73 -16.07 18.27 -3.77
C LYS A 73 -14.65 18.12 -4.34
N ILE A 74 -14.04 16.94 -4.20
CA ILE A 74 -12.72 16.66 -4.78
C ILE A 74 -12.77 16.77 -6.31
N ASP A 75 -13.75 16.13 -6.96
CA ASP A 75 -13.87 16.14 -8.42
C ASP A 75 -14.07 17.56 -8.98
N MET A 76 -14.88 18.39 -8.31
CA MET A 76 -15.05 19.80 -8.66
C MET A 76 -13.75 20.59 -8.48
N LYS A 77 -13.02 20.33 -7.39
CA LYS A 77 -11.75 21.01 -7.11
C LYS A 77 -10.65 20.65 -8.10
N ILE A 78 -10.58 19.39 -8.56
CA ILE A 78 -9.67 18.98 -9.64
C ILE A 78 -9.94 19.78 -10.92
N ALA A 79 -11.22 19.93 -11.29
CA ALA A 79 -11.61 20.72 -12.45
C ALA A 79 -11.23 22.21 -12.29
N GLU A 80 -11.50 22.80 -11.12
CA GLU A 80 -11.13 24.19 -10.82
C GLU A 80 -9.61 24.43 -10.93
N MET A 81 -8.79 23.51 -10.44
CA MET A 81 -7.32 23.60 -10.55
C MET A 81 -6.84 23.52 -12.01
N ALA A 82 -7.48 22.67 -12.82
CA ALA A 82 -7.19 22.57 -14.25
C ALA A 82 -7.56 23.85 -15.01
N GLU A 83 -8.73 24.43 -14.72
CA GLU A 83 -9.16 25.72 -15.31
C GLU A 83 -8.23 26.88 -14.95
N ARG A 84 -7.67 26.85 -13.75
CA ARG A 84 -6.65 27.82 -13.30
C ARG A 84 -5.27 27.62 -13.95
N GLY A 85 -5.10 26.59 -14.78
CA GLY A 85 -3.88 26.35 -15.55
C GLY A 85 -2.73 25.75 -14.73
N LEU A 86 -3.03 25.02 -13.65
CA LEU A 86 -1.99 24.31 -12.89
C LEU A 86 -1.30 23.27 -13.77
N GLN A 87 0.03 23.30 -13.79
CA GLN A 87 0.87 22.38 -14.58
C GLN A 87 2.10 21.99 -13.75
N LEU A 88 1.92 21.00 -12.87
CA LEU A 88 2.95 20.49 -11.98
C LEU A 88 4.01 19.70 -12.77
N GLU A 89 5.27 20.05 -12.59
CA GLU A 89 6.43 19.34 -13.11
C GLU A 89 6.86 18.20 -12.17
N GLU A 90 6.55 18.29 -10.87
CA GLU A 90 6.80 17.23 -9.91
C GLU A 90 5.69 17.14 -8.86
N LEU A 91 5.23 15.93 -8.59
CA LEU A 91 4.23 15.61 -7.58
C LEU A 91 4.68 14.43 -6.72
N ASP A 92 4.83 14.63 -5.42
CA ASP A 92 5.00 13.53 -4.45
C ASP A 92 3.70 13.30 -3.69
N VAL A 93 3.14 12.09 -3.84
CA VAL A 93 1.88 11.67 -3.22
C VAL A 93 2.15 10.67 -2.11
N ILE A 94 1.47 10.83 -0.98
CA ILE A 94 1.43 9.88 0.13
C ILE A 94 0.09 9.15 0.09
N LEU A 95 0.12 7.85 -0.25
CA LEU A 95 -1.04 6.97 -0.16
C LEU A 95 -1.24 6.48 1.28
N THR A 96 -2.50 6.41 1.70
CA THR A 96 -2.91 5.95 3.04
C THR A 96 -3.84 4.74 2.93
N PRO A 97 -4.19 4.00 3.99
CA PRO A 97 -4.91 2.74 3.83
C PRO A 97 -6.24 2.85 3.09
N ILE A 98 -6.44 1.97 2.11
CA ILE A 98 -7.70 1.87 1.36
C ILE A 98 -8.70 1.00 2.11
N HIS A 99 -9.80 1.62 2.52
CA HIS A 99 -10.97 0.93 3.03
C HIS A 99 -12.09 1.02 1.97
N SER A 100 -12.21 -0.01 1.12
CA SER A 100 -13.33 -0.30 0.21
C SER A 100 -13.57 0.56 -1.05
N THR A 101 -12.85 1.66 -1.31
CA THR A 101 -13.08 2.56 -2.49
C THR A 101 -11.96 2.60 -3.53
N THR A 102 -11.13 1.54 -3.60
CA THR A 102 -9.93 1.43 -4.44
C THR A 102 -10.07 1.98 -5.86
N LEU A 103 -11.07 1.54 -6.63
CA LEU A 103 -11.26 1.93 -8.03
C LEU A 103 -11.50 3.44 -8.20
N GLN A 104 -12.38 4.01 -7.38
CA GLN A 104 -12.75 5.42 -7.49
C GLN A 104 -11.55 6.31 -7.19
N ASP A 105 -10.73 5.91 -6.22
CA ASP A 105 -9.63 6.73 -5.76
C ASP A 105 -8.45 6.75 -6.74
N PHE A 106 -8.15 5.60 -7.36
CA PHE A 106 -7.19 5.56 -8.47
C PHE A 106 -7.72 6.33 -9.68
N GLY A 107 -9.03 6.25 -9.97
CA GLY A 107 -9.64 7.05 -11.04
C GLY A 107 -9.53 8.56 -10.81
N ARG A 108 -9.73 9.02 -9.58
CA ARG A 108 -9.53 10.44 -9.22
C ARG A 108 -8.07 10.86 -9.32
N LEU A 109 -7.15 9.99 -8.89
CA LEU A 109 -5.72 10.27 -8.98
C LEU A 109 -5.31 10.37 -10.45
N ASP A 110 -5.69 9.40 -11.28
CA ASP A 110 -5.47 9.42 -12.72
C ASP A 110 -6.02 10.68 -13.40
N LYS A 111 -7.26 11.07 -13.06
CA LYS A 111 -7.84 12.33 -13.53
C LYS A 111 -6.98 13.52 -13.13
N PHE A 112 -6.59 13.64 -11.86
CA PHE A 112 -5.73 14.72 -11.38
C PHE A 112 -4.39 14.76 -12.11
N LEU A 113 -3.74 13.60 -12.31
CA LEU A 113 -2.48 13.51 -13.06
C LEU A 113 -2.67 13.96 -14.51
N SER A 114 -3.75 13.54 -15.16
CA SER A 114 -4.03 13.89 -16.55
C SER A 114 -4.33 15.38 -16.77
N THR A 115 -4.84 16.08 -15.74
CA THR A 115 -5.27 17.48 -15.86
C THR A 115 -4.31 18.49 -15.26
N CYS A 116 -3.64 18.13 -14.16
CA CYS A 116 -2.89 19.07 -13.31
C CYS A 116 -1.38 18.84 -13.35
N VAL A 117 -0.91 17.70 -13.86
CA VAL A 117 0.52 17.40 -14.04
C VAL A 117 0.89 17.69 -15.50
N ALA A 118 2.03 18.35 -15.68
CA ALA A 118 2.58 18.65 -16.99
C ALA A 118 2.87 17.35 -17.76
N PRO A 119 2.85 17.36 -19.11
CA PRO A 119 3.08 16.14 -19.91
C PRO A 119 4.39 15.40 -19.64
N ASN A 120 5.43 16.14 -19.21
CA ASN A 120 6.74 15.59 -18.81
C ASN A 120 6.96 15.63 -17.29
N GLY A 121 5.90 15.84 -16.52
CA GLY A 121 5.95 15.91 -15.07
C GLY A 121 6.19 14.53 -14.46
N SER A 122 6.91 14.49 -13.35
CA SER A 122 7.17 13.26 -12.61
C SER A 122 6.23 13.10 -11.43
N ILE A 123 5.75 11.87 -11.22
CA ILE A 123 5.04 11.47 -10.01
C ILE A 123 5.91 10.51 -9.19
N ASN A 124 5.99 10.77 -7.89
CA ASN A 124 6.55 9.85 -6.91
C ASN A 124 5.45 9.44 -5.92
N ILE A 125 5.25 8.14 -5.76
CA ILE A 125 4.30 7.60 -4.79
C ILE A 125 5.07 7.07 -3.58
N THR A 126 4.63 7.50 -2.41
CA THR A 126 5.04 6.99 -1.10
C THR A 126 3.80 6.45 -0.38
N CYS A 127 4.01 5.61 0.63
CA CYS A 127 2.93 4.97 1.37
C CYS A 127 3.13 5.14 2.87
N THR A 128 2.03 5.23 3.63
CA THR A 128 2.09 5.13 5.09
C THR A 128 2.49 3.72 5.54
N PRO A 129 3.02 3.56 6.77
CA PRO A 129 3.52 2.26 7.25
C PRO A 129 2.48 1.13 7.26
N ASP A 130 1.20 1.47 7.39
CA ASP A 130 0.05 0.56 7.44
C ASP A 130 -0.54 0.24 6.07
N MET A 131 0.07 0.73 4.98
CA MET A 131 -0.43 0.53 3.63
C MET A 131 -0.15 -0.89 3.12
N ILE A 132 -1.21 -1.56 2.67
CA ILE A 132 -1.17 -2.93 2.15
C ILE A 132 -1.55 -2.96 0.67
N PHE A 133 -0.65 -3.47 -0.16
CA PHE A 133 -0.95 -3.80 -1.55
C PHE A 133 -1.66 -5.15 -1.65
N ARG A 134 -2.97 -5.14 -1.87
CA ARG A 134 -3.79 -6.33 -2.15
C ARG A 134 -3.70 -6.70 -3.62
N THR A 135 -2.92 -7.74 -3.91
CA THR A 135 -2.51 -8.07 -5.28
C THR A 135 -3.67 -8.28 -6.25
N THR A 136 -4.71 -9.05 -5.87
CA THR A 136 -5.90 -9.23 -6.72
C THR A 136 -6.63 -7.91 -6.93
N GLU A 137 -7.09 -7.28 -5.85
CA GLU A 137 -7.90 -6.06 -5.91
C GLU A 137 -7.24 -4.93 -6.71
N HIS A 138 -5.91 -4.79 -6.62
CA HIS A 138 -5.18 -3.72 -7.30
C HIS A 138 -4.80 -4.08 -8.73
N LEU A 139 -4.28 -5.28 -8.99
CA LEU A 139 -3.83 -5.64 -10.33
C LEU A 139 -4.99 -5.96 -11.27
N GLU A 140 -6.13 -6.38 -10.74
CA GLU A 140 -7.35 -6.61 -11.54
C GLU A 140 -7.87 -5.31 -12.18
N LEU A 141 -7.64 -4.16 -11.56
CA LEU A 141 -8.00 -2.84 -12.12
C LEU A 141 -7.37 -2.60 -13.50
N LEU A 142 -6.24 -3.24 -13.80
CA LEU A 142 -5.57 -3.12 -15.09
C LEU A 142 -6.29 -3.84 -16.23
N ALA A 143 -7.29 -4.67 -15.93
CA ALA A 143 -8.16 -5.23 -16.96
C ALA A 143 -8.96 -4.12 -17.66
N ASP A 144 -9.54 -3.21 -16.87
CA ASP A 144 -10.36 -2.10 -17.37
C ASP A 144 -9.56 -0.81 -17.59
N HIS A 145 -8.46 -0.62 -16.84
CA HIS A 145 -7.66 0.60 -16.83
C HIS A 145 -6.16 0.34 -17.06
N PRO A 146 -5.75 -0.11 -18.26
CA PRO A 146 -4.36 -0.47 -18.54
C PRO A 146 -3.37 0.70 -18.42
N SER A 147 -3.84 1.95 -18.57
CA SER A 147 -3.03 3.16 -18.38
C SER A 147 -2.50 3.33 -16.96
N TRP A 148 -3.15 2.70 -15.95
CA TRP A 148 -2.76 2.82 -14.55
C TRP A 148 -1.55 1.94 -14.17
N ALA A 149 -0.97 1.20 -15.12
CA ALA A 149 0.13 0.26 -14.84
C ALA A 149 1.34 0.93 -14.17
N GLY A 150 1.72 2.13 -14.62
CA GLY A 150 2.84 2.87 -14.01
C GLY A 150 2.55 3.26 -12.56
N MET A 151 1.35 3.80 -12.32
CA MET A 151 0.89 4.22 -10.99
C MET A 151 0.82 3.05 -10.01
N LEU A 152 0.23 1.92 -10.45
CA LEU A 152 0.13 0.72 -9.62
C LEU A 152 1.49 0.06 -9.36
N THR A 153 2.43 0.15 -10.31
CA THR A 153 3.80 -0.35 -10.12
C THR A 153 4.54 0.49 -9.07
N GLN A 154 4.41 1.82 -9.12
CA GLN A 154 4.98 2.70 -8.10
C GLN A 154 4.35 2.45 -6.72
N PHE A 155 3.02 2.31 -6.66
CA PHE A 155 2.33 1.95 -5.43
C PHE A 155 2.84 0.61 -4.87
N ALA A 156 2.93 -0.43 -5.69
CA ALA A 156 3.44 -1.73 -5.27
C ALA A 156 4.87 -1.65 -4.73
N SER A 157 5.75 -0.87 -5.37
CA SER A 157 7.12 -0.67 -4.91
C SER A 157 7.21 0.10 -3.59
N ALA A 158 6.23 0.96 -3.28
CA ALA A 158 6.20 1.80 -2.09
C ALA A 158 5.46 1.15 -0.89
N ALA A 159 4.59 0.17 -1.14
CA ALA A 159 3.79 -0.47 -0.10
C ALA A 159 4.65 -1.22 0.93
N LYS A 160 4.25 -1.15 2.20
CA LYS A 160 4.94 -1.82 3.32
C LYS A 160 4.42 -3.24 3.57
N GLY A 161 3.14 -3.48 3.29
CA GLY A 161 2.53 -4.80 3.32
C GLY A 161 2.11 -5.26 1.93
N VAL A 162 2.21 -6.56 1.66
CA VAL A 162 1.69 -7.16 0.42
C VAL A 162 0.80 -8.34 0.76
N LYS A 163 -0.43 -8.33 0.27
CA LYS A 163 -1.37 -9.44 0.45
C LYS A 163 -1.52 -10.22 -0.86
N LEU A 164 -1.13 -11.49 -0.83
CA LEU A 164 -1.37 -12.43 -1.94
C LEU A 164 -2.83 -12.90 -1.92
N PRO A 165 -3.39 -13.32 -3.07
CA PRO A 165 -4.71 -13.95 -3.07
C PRO A 165 -4.71 -15.19 -2.19
N SER A 166 -5.72 -15.30 -1.35
CA SER A 166 -5.98 -16.45 -0.49
C SER A 166 -7.46 -16.80 -0.58
N GLY A 167 -7.82 -18.08 -0.46
CA GLY A 167 -9.23 -18.50 -0.42
C GLY A 167 -9.92 -18.52 -1.78
N VAL A 168 -9.17 -18.62 -2.89
CA VAL A 168 -9.76 -18.86 -4.22
C VAL A 168 -10.28 -20.28 -4.24
N ALA A 169 -11.61 -20.45 -4.33
CA ALA A 169 -12.23 -21.77 -4.29
C ALA A 169 -11.72 -22.66 -5.44
N GLN A 170 -11.71 -23.97 -5.24
CA GLN A 170 -11.31 -24.92 -6.27
C GLN A 170 -12.23 -24.76 -7.51
N GLY A 171 -11.70 -24.15 -8.59
CA GLY A 171 -12.45 -23.83 -9.81
C GLY A 171 -12.62 -22.33 -10.11
N GLU A 172 -12.37 -21.44 -9.15
CA GLU A 172 -12.23 -20.02 -9.41
C GLU A 172 -10.81 -19.72 -9.94
N ALA A 173 -10.73 -19.01 -11.06
CA ALA A 173 -9.44 -18.65 -11.65
C ALA A 173 -8.99 -17.30 -11.10
N VAL A 174 -7.74 -17.20 -10.64
CA VAL A 174 -7.12 -15.88 -10.46
C VAL A 174 -7.17 -15.13 -11.79
N PRO A 175 -7.60 -13.86 -11.81
CA PRO A 175 -7.72 -13.09 -13.04
C PRO A 175 -6.41 -13.14 -13.85
N THR A 176 -6.51 -13.38 -15.16
CA THR A 176 -5.33 -13.54 -16.03
C THR A 176 -4.40 -12.33 -15.97
N VAL A 177 -4.96 -11.13 -15.82
CA VAL A 177 -4.18 -9.90 -15.67
C VAL A 177 -3.29 -9.93 -14.44
N VAL A 178 -3.74 -10.51 -13.32
CA VAL A 178 -2.97 -10.65 -12.08
C VAL A 178 -1.80 -11.62 -12.31
N LEU A 179 -2.07 -12.78 -12.92
CA LEU A 179 -1.05 -13.79 -13.24
C LEU A 179 0.04 -13.22 -14.17
N TYR A 180 -0.35 -12.38 -15.13
CA TYR A 180 0.57 -11.77 -16.08
C TYR A 180 1.38 -10.61 -15.47
N ARG A 181 0.76 -9.79 -14.60
CA ARG A 181 1.36 -8.57 -14.08
C ARG A 181 2.18 -8.77 -12.82
N LEU A 182 1.78 -9.65 -11.91
CA LEU A 182 2.48 -9.86 -10.65
C LEU A 182 4.00 -10.16 -10.84
N PRO A 183 4.43 -10.99 -11.81
CA PRO A 183 5.85 -11.28 -12.01
C PRO A 183 6.69 -10.09 -12.48
N GLN A 184 6.03 -9.02 -12.95
CA GLN A 184 6.69 -7.80 -13.45
C GLN A 184 6.86 -6.75 -12.34
N VAL A 185 6.31 -7.00 -11.16
CA VAL A 185 6.28 -6.04 -10.05
C VAL A 185 7.35 -6.42 -9.02
N VAL A 186 8.11 -5.43 -8.58
CA VAL A 186 9.06 -5.56 -7.48
C VAL A 186 8.54 -4.78 -6.29
N PHE A 187 8.32 -5.46 -5.18
CA PHE A 187 7.81 -4.89 -3.94
C PHE A 187 8.98 -4.41 -3.08
N SER A 188 9.68 -3.38 -3.58
CA SER A 188 10.97 -2.95 -3.04
C SER A 188 10.91 -2.53 -1.58
N SER A 189 9.80 -1.95 -1.11
CA SER A 189 9.66 -1.44 0.26
C SER A 189 8.90 -2.38 1.19
N ALA A 190 8.45 -3.54 0.70
CA ALA A 190 7.60 -4.44 1.46
C ALA A 190 8.41 -5.14 2.56
N GLU A 191 7.89 -5.06 3.77
CA GLU A 191 8.45 -5.67 4.98
C GLU A 191 7.61 -6.87 5.44
N THR A 192 6.30 -6.84 5.16
CA THR A 192 5.35 -7.90 5.55
C THR A 192 4.65 -8.51 4.35
N LEU A 193 4.70 -9.84 4.24
CA LEU A 193 3.95 -10.62 3.27
C LEU A 193 2.78 -11.35 3.96
N TYR A 194 1.55 -11.05 3.54
CA TYR A 194 0.34 -11.69 4.02
C TYR A 194 -0.07 -12.81 3.06
N LEU A 195 -0.06 -14.05 3.53
CA LEU A 195 -0.52 -15.21 2.77
C LEU A 195 -2.01 -15.51 2.98
N GLY A 196 -2.67 -14.77 3.89
CA GLY A 196 -4.11 -14.71 4.07
C GLY A 196 -4.72 -15.88 4.86
N ALA A 197 -5.86 -15.61 5.49
CA ALA A 197 -6.64 -16.54 6.33
C ALA A 197 -7.76 -17.26 5.52
N GLY A 198 -7.44 -17.73 4.31
CA GLY A 198 -8.38 -18.43 3.44
C GLY A 198 -8.34 -19.95 3.64
N SER A 199 -9.44 -20.65 3.38
CA SER A 199 -9.51 -22.13 3.40
C SER A 199 -8.69 -22.79 2.28
N GLU A 200 -8.35 -22.03 1.23
CA GLU A 200 -7.55 -22.47 0.09
C GLU A 200 -6.27 -21.62 -0.04
N PRO A 201 -5.11 -22.24 -0.36
CA PRO A 201 -3.84 -21.53 -0.46
C PRO A 201 -3.82 -20.59 -1.68
N PRO A 202 -2.88 -19.62 -1.72
CA PRO A 202 -2.56 -18.92 -2.95
C PRO A 202 -2.20 -19.93 -4.06
N PRO A 203 -2.65 -19.73 -5.31
CA PRO A 203 -2.29 -20.61 -6.42
C PRO A 203 -0.78 -20.80 -6.57
N ALA A 204 -0.34 -22.02 -6.89
CA ALA A 204 1.08 -22.37 -7.00
C ALA A 204 1.88 -21.46 -7.96
N ALA A 205 1.24 -20.99 -9.03
CA ALA A 205 1.85 -20.03 -9.96
C ALA A 205 2.29 -18.74 -9.23
N LEU A 206 1.48 -18.24 -8.30
CA LEU A 206 1.79 -17.02 -7.55
C LEU A 206 2.85 -17.26 -6.48
N LEU A 207 2.80 -18.42 -5.82
CA LEU A 207 3.82 -18.83 -4.85
C LEU A 207 5.21 -18.94 -5.50
N SER A 208 5.28 -19.31 -6.78
CA SER A 208 6.56 -19.38 -7.51
C SER A 208 7.28 -18.05 -7.69
N HIS A 209 6.58 -16.93 -7.45
CA HIS A 209 7.13 -15.58 -7.57
C HIS A 209 7.60 -14.98 -6.25
N ILE A 210 7.40 -15.70 -5.13
CA ILE A 210 7.96 -15.33 -3.83
C ILE A 210 9.47 -15.63 -3.88
N SER A 211 10.27 -14.57 -3.96
CA SER A 211 11.74 -14.67 -4.05
C SER A 211 12.38 -13.34 -3.63
N ASP A 212 13.68 -13.37 -3.32
CA ASP A 212 14.48 -12.16 -3.02
C ASP A 212 14.42 -11.11 -4.14
N ARG A 213 14.17 -11.52 -5.39
CA ARG A 213 14.04 -10.59 -6.53
C ARG A 213 12.77 -9.75 -6.44
N SER A 214 11.66 -10.37 -6.05
CA SER A 214 10.35 -9.71 -5.99
C SER A 214 10.13 -9.04 -4.62
N PHE A 215 10.74 -9.59 -3.56
CA PHE A 215 10.53 -9.23 -2.16
C PHE A 215 11.88 -9.09 -1.42
N PRO A 216 12.72 -8.12 -1.77
CA PRO A 216 14.10 -8.03 -1.28
C PRO A 216 14.22 -7.70 0.22
N HIS A 217 13.16 -7.17 0.84
CA HIS A 217 13.19 -6.65 2.22
C HIS A 217 12.10 -7.24 3.11
N VAL A 218 11.41 -8.29 2.66
CA VAL A 218 10.37 -8.94 3.48
C VAL A 218 11.03 -9.65 4.66
N THR A 219 10.71 -9.20 5.87
CA THR A 219 11.20 -9.76 7.12
C THR A 219 10.12 -10.56 7.84
N THR A 220 8.85 -10.26 7.60
CA THR A 220 7.72 -10.85 8.32
C THR A 220 6.76 -11.54 7.36
N LEU A 221 6.42 -12.80 7.66
CA LEU A 221 5.39 -13.57 6.99
C LEU A 221 4.17 -13.67 7.91
N ASP A 222 3.04 -13.13 7.49
CA ASP A 222 1.79 -13.21 8.24
C ASP A 222 0.84 -14.22 7.57
N LEU A 223 0.55 -15.29 8.31
CA LEU A 223 -0.27 -16.41 7.87
C LEU A 223 -1.76 -16.22 8.22
N GLY A 224 -2.12 -15.19 8.99
CA GLY A 224 -3.47 -15.01 9.49
C GLY A 224 -3.92 -16.16 10.40
N GLN A 225 -5.18 -16.56 10.30
CA GLN A 225 -5.78 -17.55 11.21
C GLN A 225 -5.38 -18.99 10.87
N ALA A 226 -4.68 -19.64 11.80
CA ALA A 226 -4.17 -21.01 11.68
C ALA A 226 -5.27 -22.08 11.56
N ALA A 227 -6.52 -21.77 11.94
CA ALA A 227 -7.63 -22.70 11.91
C ALA A 227 -8.02 -23.18 10.49
N ALA A 228 -7.56 -22.50 9.43
CA ALA A 228 -7.91 -22.80 8.04
C ALA A 228 -6.91 -23.74 7.31
N GLY A 229 -5.88 -24.26 8.00
CA GLY A 229 -4.88 -25.12 7.36
C GLY A 229 -3.94 -24.30 6.48
N VAL A 230 -3.01 -23.58 7.10
CA VAL A 230 -1.92 -22.94 6.37
C VAL A 230 -1.09 -24.04 5.70
N ARG A 231 -1.14 -24.15 4.37
CA ARG A 231 -0.45 -25.22 3.64
C ARG A 231 1.06 -24.99 3.63
N GLU A 232 1.77 -26.05 4.01
CA GLU A 232 3.23 -26.21 4.03
C GLU A 232 3.97 -25.59 2.84
N ASP A 233 3.44 -25.76 1.64
CA ASP A 233 4.09 -25.29 0.41
C ASP A 233 4.23 -23.76 0.34
N ALA A 234 3.25 -23.02 0.82
CA ALA A 234 3.29 -21.55 0.80
C ALA A 234 4.30 -21.03 1.84
N VAL A 235 4.36 -21.67 3.00
CA VAL A 235 5.34 -21.37 4.05
C VAL A 235 6.75 -21.72 3.57
N ARG A 236 6.94 -22.89 2.97
CA ARG A 236 8.23 -23.36 2.44
C ARG A 236 8.79 -22.42 1.37
N ARG A 237 7.95 -21.93 0.46
CA ARG A 237 8.36 -20.96 -0.56
C ARG A 237 8.69 -19.60 0.04
N ALA A 238 7.95 -19.17 1.06
CA ALA A 238 8.23 -17.92 1.74
C ALA A 238 9.52 -17.98 2.58
N THR A 239 9.88 -19.15 3.14
CA THR A 239 11.14 -19.35 3.86
C THR A 239 12.37 -19.31 2.96
N ASP A 240 12.22 -19.42 1.63
CA ASP A 240 13.32 -19.22 0.68
C ASP A 240 13.76 -17.75 0.57
N VAL A 241 12.96 -16.80 1.09
CA VAL A 241 13.33 -15.39 1.16
C VAL A 241 14.36 -15.18 2.27
N LYS A 242 15.57 -14.75 1.88
CA LYS A 242 16.72 -14.67 2.80
C LYS A 242 16.58 -13.62 3.89
N SER A 243 15.79 -12.58 3.64
CA SER A 243 15.51 -11.52 4.60
C SER A 243 14.48 -11.92 5.65
N LEU A 244 13.80 -13.07 5.50
CA LEU A 244 12.77 -13.49 6.44
C LEU A 244 13.36 -13.70 7.85
N ARG A 245 12.71 -13.13 8.86
CA ARG A 245 13.08 -13.18 10.27
C ARG A 245 11.92 -13.55 11.18
N GLU A 246 10.68 -13.40 10.72
CA GLU A 246 9.52 -13.58 11.58
C GLU A 246 8.37 -14.25 10.83
N VAL A 247 7.66 -15.16 11.51
CA VAL A 247 6.39 -15.74 11.07
C VAL A 247 5.33 -15.47 12.14
N ARG A 248 4.19 -14.91 11.71
CA ARG A 248 3.04 -14.58 12.56
C ARG A 248 1.80 -15.39 12.17
N PHE A 249 1.04 -15.84 13.17
CA PHE A 249 -0.26 -16.46 12.95
C PHE A 249 -1.20 -16.35 14.16
N ASP A 250 -2.50 -16.45 13.94
CA ASP A 250 -3.53 -16.41 14.98
C ASP A 250 -4.09 -17.81 15.26
N ILE A 251 -4.20 -18.18 16.54
CA ILE A 251 -4.80 -19.45 16.98
C ILE A 251 -6.24 -19.20 17.45
N MET A 252 -7.21 -19.83 16.77
CA MET A 252 -8.65 -19.74 17.08
C MET A 252 -9.20 -21.00 17.78
N ALA A 253 -8.36 -21.99 18.11
CA ALA A 253 -8.83 -23.22 18.74
C ALA A 253 -9.13 -23.03 20.24
N ARG A 254 -10.24 -23.60 20.72
CA ARG A 254 -10.47 -23.79 22.17
C ARG A 254 -9.53 -24.89 22.66
N LEU A 255 -8.51 -24.54 23.44
CA LEU A 255 -7.67 -25.51 24.16
C LEU A 255 -8.57 -26.39 25.06
N PRO A 256 -8.34 -27.72 25.18
CA PRO A 256 -7.07 -28.41 24.99
C PRO A 256 -7.10 -29.56 23.95
N ALA A 257 -7.84 -29.47 22.85
CA ALA A 257 -8.16 -30.65 22.02
C ALA A 257 -7.31 -30.87 20.74
N VAL A 258 -6.36 -29.99 20.40
CA VAL A 258 -5.48 -30.23 19.23
C VAL A 258 -4.05 -29.86 19.65
N PRO A 259 -3.05 -30.75 19.49
CA PRO A 259 -1.66 -30.33 19.65
C PRO A 259 -1.48 -29.17 18.69
N VAL A 260 -1.12 -28.00 19.24
CA VAL A 260 -0.93 -26.75 18.51
C VAL A 260 -0.27 -27.11 17.18
N LEU A 261 -1.04 -27.02 16.10
CA LEU A 261 -0.58 -27.26 14.74
C LEU A 261 0.31 -26.06 14.40
N PHE A 262 1.44 -25.98 15.09
CA PHE A 262 2.65 -25.44 14.52
C PHE A 262 2.71 -26.04 13.12
N PRO A 263 2.74 -25.22 12.06
CA PRO A 263 2.79 -25.76 10.72
C PRO A 263 3.96 -26.75 10.68
N LEU A 264 3.67 -28.06 10.55
CA LEU A 264 4.69 -29.13 10.59
C LEU A 264 5.83 -28.83 9.59
N CYS A 265 5.51 -28.02 8.57
CA CYS A 265 6.42 -27.46 7.58
C CYS A 265 7.56 -26.59 8.13
N LEU A 266 7.36 -25.87 9.23
CA LEU A 266 8.44 -25.11 9.87
C LEU A 266 9.37 -26.04 10.66
N GLY A 267 8.89 -27.21 11.11
CA GLY A 267 9.72 -28.22 11.78
C GLY A 267 10.70 -28.92 10.84
N ALA A 268 10.39 -29.00 9.55
CA ALA A 268 11.30 -29.51 8.53
C ALA A 268 12.38 -28.50 8.11
N CYS A 269 12.16 -27.22 8.40
CA CYS A 269 13.10 -26.14 8.20
C CYS A 269 13.81 -25.86 9.54
N SER A 270 14.43 -26.84 10.22
CA SER A 270 14.88 -26.63 11.61
C SER A 270 16.34 -26.95 11.91
N GLN A 271 17.21 -27.09 10.91
CA GLN A 271 18.51 -27.73 11.16
C GLN A 271 19.76 -26.95 10.73
N THR A 272 19.68 -25.88 9.91
CA THR A 272 20.92 -25.22 9.40
C THR A 272 20.79 -23.74 8.95
N GLY A 273 19.63 -23.10 9.10
CA GLY A 273 19.30 -21.78 8.55
C GLY A 273 19.21 -20.63 9.56
N PRO A 274 18.92 -19.40 9.10
CA PRO A 274 18.84 -18.21 9.95
C PRO A 274 17.73 -18.32 11.00
N LEU A 275 17.91 -17.64 12.14
CA LEU A 275 16.92 -17.64 13.22
C LEU A 275 15.63 -16.96 12.76
N LEU A 276 14.51 -17.65 12.98
CA LEU A 276 13.15 -17.26 12.67
C LEU A 276 12.37 -17.11 13.99
N HIS A 277 11.87 -15.91 14.23
CA HIS A 277 10.96 -15.59 15.31
C HIS A 277 9.56 -16.09 14.94
N VAL A 278 8.93 -16.88 15.82
CA VAL A 278 7.59 -17.39 15.60
C VAL A 278 6.67 -16.82 16.67
N HIS A 279 5.74 -15.98 16.24
CA HIS A 279 4.77 -15.34 17.11
C HIS A 279 3.36 -15.86 16.81
N ALA A 280 2.69 -16.40 17.83
CA ALA A 280 1.30 -16.82 17.73
C ALA A 280 0.43 -16.14 18.78
N ASP A 281 -0.68 -15.54 18.34
CA ASP A 281 -1.65 -14.90 19.22
C ASP A 281 -2.89 -15.79 19.42
N CYS A 282 -3.20 -16.18 20.66
CA CYS A 282 -4.40 -16.96 20.96
C CYS A 282 -5.57 -16.03 21.32
N ARG A 283 -6.43 -15.65 20.37
CA ARG A 283 -7.53 -14.69 20.60
C ARG A 283 -8.53 -15.07 21.70
N HIS A 284 -8.55 -16.33 22.15
CA HIS A 284 -9.45 -16.82 23.21
C HIS A 284 -8.84 -16.79 24.62
N THR A 285 -7.57 -16.38 24.76
CA THR A 285 -6.83 -16.31 26.01
C THR A 285 -5.89 -15.11 25.98
N ALA A 286 -5.54 -14.49 27.09
CA ALA A 286 -4.50 -13.43 27.11
C ALA A 286 -3.06 -13.99 26.93
N VAL A 287 -2.92 -15.12 26.25
CA VAL A 287 -1.68 -15.89 26.13
C VAL A 287 -1.18 -15.78 24.69
N SER A 288 -0.03 -15.12 24.52
CA SER A 288 0.75 -15.20 23.29
C SER A 288 1.81 -16.30 23.42
N PHE A 289 2.12 -16.95 22.30
CA PHE A 289 3.24 -17.86 22.18
C PHE A 289 4.34 -17.15 21.37
N ASP A 290 5.51 -17.03 21.97
CA ASP A 290 6.65 -16.35 21.36
C ASP A 290 7.89 -17.24 21.50
N CYS A 291 8.48 -17.64 20.37
CA CYS A 291 9.62 -18.54 20.33
C CYS A 291 10.58 -18.21 19.19
N VAL A 292 11.87 -18.51 19.39
CA VAL A 292 12.92 -18.38 18.36
C VAL A 292 13.33 -19.77 17.88
N TRP A 293 13.31 -19.97 16.56
CA TRP A 293 13.61 -21.23 15.88
C TRP A 293 14.78 -21.00 14.93
N SER A 294 15.64 -21.98 14.67
CA SER A 294 16.58 -21.91 13.54
C SER A 294 15.91 -22.51 12.30
N LEU A 295 16.11 -21.93 11.11
CA LEU A 295 15.70 -22.55 9.85
C LEU A 295 16.52 -23.84 9.52
#